data_AF-A0A7W3W483-F1
#
_entry.id   AF-A0A7W3W483-F1
#
_cell.length_a   1.000
_cell.length_b   1.000
_cell.length_c   1.000
_cell.angle_alpha   90.00
_cell.angle_beta   90.00
_cell.angle_gamma   90.00
#
_symmetry.space_group_name_H-M   'P 1'
#
loop_
_entity.id
_entity.type
_entity.pdbx_description
1 polymer ?
#
loop_
_entity_poly.entity_id
_entity_poly.type
_entity_poly.pdbx_seq_one_letter_code
_entity_poly.pdbx_strand_id
1 'polypeptide(L)' 'MASKRITIGTQMWKVDADRAASVETTLEAAMTEGKAVRLTLLTGDDKPVTVLFNGKTAPLAVIDDGTVPRPTEISGSQDS' A
#
# COMPACT_ATOMS: atom_id res chain seq x y z
N MET A 1 -2.64 -2.66 18.38
CA MET A 1 -1.44 -3.20 17.68
C MET A 1 -0.95 -2.13 16.72
N ALA A 2 0.35 -2.01 16.49
CA ALA A 2 0.86 -1.04 15.51
C ALA A 2 0.53 -1.53 14.09
N SER A 3 0.05 -0.65 13.22
CA SER A 3 -0.28 -0.96 11.83
C SER A 3 0.47 -0.04 10.89
N LYS A 4 0.92 -0.56 9.75
CA LYS A 4 1.36 0.23 8.61
C LYS A 4 0.24 0.38 7.59
N ARG A 5 0.39 1.36 6.71
CA ARG A 5 -0.53 1.62 5.61
C ARG A 5 0.05 1.08 4.31
N ILE A 6 -0.78 0.44 3.51
CA ILE A 6 -0.43 -0.03 2.18
C ILE A 6 -1.36 0.65 1.17
N THR A 7 -0.79 1.33 0.18
CA THR A 7 -1.54 1.84 -0.97
C THR A 7 -1.29 0.93 -2.18
N ILE A 8 -2.34 0.41 -2.79
CA ILE A 8 -2.30 -0.38 -4.03
C ILE A 8 -3.20 0.31 -5.04
N GLY A 9 -2.61 0.86 -6.11
CA GLY A 9 -3.34 1.73 -7.04
C GLY A 9 -3.94 2.94 -6.31
N THR A 10 -5.27 3.07 -6.34
CA THR A 10 -6.02 4.15 -5.65
C THR A 10 -6.58 3.73 -4.30
N GLN A 11 -6.43 2.45 -3.92
CA GLN A 11 -7.00 1.92 -2.68
C GLN A 11 -5.97 1.87 -1.57
N MET A 12 -6.45 2.11 -0.36
CA MET A 12 -5.65 2.17 0.85
C MET A 12 -6.10 1.06 1.80
N TRP A 13 -5.11 0.37 2.35
CA TRP A 13 -5.25 -0.77 3.25
C TRP A 13 -4.33 -0.58 4.45
N LYS A 14 -4.56 -1.38 5.49
CA LYS A 14 -3.69 -1.49 6.65
C LYS A 14 -3.04 -2.88 6.66
N VAL A 15 -1.92 -3.00 7.35
CA VAL A 15 -1.24 -4.27 7.63
C VAL A 15 -0.65 -4.19 9.04
N ASP A 16 -0.65 -5.29 9.77
CA ASP A 16 0.05 -5.35 11.05
C ASP A 16 1.54 -5.06 10.86
N ALA A 17 2.13 -4.27 11.77
CA ALA A 17 3.50 -3.79 11.62
C ALA A 17 4.54 -4.94 11.59
N ASP A 18 4.28 -6.04 12.29
CA ASP A 18 5.09 -7.26 12.30
C ASP A 18 5.03 -8.05 10.98
N ARG A 19 3.94 -7.89 10.22
CA ARG A 19 3.74 -8.52 8.90
C ARG A 19 4.17 -7.65 7.74
N ALA A 20 4.39 -6.35 7.97
CA ALA A 20 4.68 -5.38 6.91
C ALA A 20 5.87 -5.77 6.01
N ALA A 21 6.99 -6.21 6.61
CA ALA A 21 8.18 -6.60 5.86
C ALA A 21 7.93 -7.83 4.96
N SER A 22 7.16 -8.81 5.44
CA SER A 22 6.80 -9.98 4.63
C SER A 22 5.88 -9.61 3.46
N VAL A 23 4.94 -8.67 3.68
CA VAL A 23 4.06 -8.18 2.62
C VAL A 23 4.85 -7.38 1.58
N GLU A 24 5.84 -6.58 2.01
CA GLU A 24 6.76 -5.87 1.12
C GLU A 24 7.50 -6.84 0.19
N THR A 25 8.18 -7.84 0.73
CA THR A 25 8.89 -8.86 -0.07
C THR A 25 7.94 -9.60 -1.02
N THR A 26 6.71 -9.87 -0.58
CA THR A 26 5.71 -10.56 -1.44
C THR A 26 5.27 -9.68 -2.61
N LEU A 27 5.05 -8.38 -2.37
CA LEU A 27 4.69 -7.42 -3.41
C LEU A 27 5.82 -7.24 -4.42
N GLU A 28 7.05 -7.08 -3.94
CA GLU A 28 8.25 -6.94 -4.78
C GLU A 28 8.46 -8.18 -5.66
N ALA A 29 8.36 -9.38 -5.09
CA ALA A 29 8.47 -10.63 -5.85
C ALA A 29 7.33 -10.76 -6.89
N ALA A 30 6.09 -10.41 -6.52
CA ALA A 30 4.96 -10.45 -7.43
C ALA A 30 5.13 -9.50 -8.63
N MET A 31 5.64 -8.29 -8.40
CA MET A 31 5.96 -7.32 -9.46
C MET A 31 7.11 -7.82 -10.34
N THR A 32 8.19 -8.30 -9.74
CA THR A 32 9.38 -8.79 -10.44
C THR A 32 9.06 -10.00 -11.32
N GLU A 33 8.27 -10.93 -10.82
CA GLU A 33 7.90 -12.17 -11.53
C GLU A 33 6.66 -12.00 -12.43
N GLY A 34 5.97 -10.85 -12.36
CA GLY A 34 4.74 -10.60 -13.10
C GLY A 34 3.60 -11.56 -12.73
N LYS A 35 3.46 -11.88 -11.44
CA LYS A 35 2.48 -12.86 -10.92
C LYS A 35 1.38 -12.21 -10.08
N ALA A 36 0.27 -12.93 -9.97
CA ALA A 36 -0.79 -12.59 -9.03
C ALA A 36 -0.56 -13.26 -7.68
N VAL A 37 -0.73 -12.50 -6.59
CA VAL A 37 -0.62 -12.98 -5.21
C VAL A 37 -1.84 -12.59 -4.40
N ARG A 38 -2.09 -13.33 -3.31
CA ARG A 38 -3.16 -13.05 -2.35
C ARG A 38 -2.54 -12.47 -1.08
N LEU A 39 -3.02 -11.30 -0.67
CA LEU A 39 -2.58 -10.64 0.55
C LEU A 39 -3.73 -10.58 1.54
N THR A 40 -3.48 -10.95 2.80
CA THR A 40 -4.41 -10.67 3.89
C THR A 40 -4.06 -9.33 4.50
N LEU A 41 -4.83 -8.31 4.14
CA LEU A 41 -4.69 -6.93 4.61
C LEU A 41 -5.86 -6.58 5.52
N LEU A 42 -5.85 -5.37 6.07
CA LEU A 42 -6.87 -4.83 6.94
C LEU A 42 -7.56 -3.64 6.25
N THR A 43 -8.86 -3.50 6.48
CA THR A 43 -9.62 -2.28 6.14
C THR A 43 -9.27 -1.14 7.10
N GLY A 44 -9.79 0.07 6.83
CA GLY A 44 -9.66 1.20 7.77
C GLY A 44 -10.18 0.90 9.18
N ASP A 45 -11.19 0.03 9.29
CA ASP A 45 -11.81 -0.43 10.54
C ASP A 45 -11.13 -1.68 11.13
N ASP A 46 -9.90 -1.99 10.73
CA ASP A 46 -9.11 -3.14 11.20
C ASP A 46 -9.75 -4.53 10.95
N LYS A 47 -10.68 -4.63 9.99
CA LYS A 47 -11.23 -5.91 9.56
C LYS A 47 -10.34 -6.57 8.52
N PRO A 48 -10.00 -7.87 8.66
CA PRO A 48 -9.20 -8.59 7.68
C PRO A 48 -9.96 -8.80 6.37
N VAL A 49 -9.27 -8.60 5.26
CA VAL A 49 -9.76 -8.77 3.89
C VAL A 49 -8.69 -9.41 3.02
N THR A 50 -9.12 -10.15 2.00
CA THR A 50 -8.22 -10.68 0.98
C THR A 50 -8.12 -9.71 -0.19
N VAL A 51 -6.92 -9.22 -0.46
CA VAL A 51 -6.60 -8.38 -1.61
C VAL A 51 -5.85 -9.21 -2.64
N LEU A 52 -6.36 -9.24 -3.87
CA LEU A 52 -5.67 -9.85 -5.02
C LEU A 52 -4.79 -8.79 -5.66
N PHE A 53 -3.48 -8.98 -5.58
CA PHE A 53 -2.51 -8.09 -6.20
C PHE A 53 -1.95 -8.75 -7.46
N ASN A 54 -2.04 -8.08 -8.61
CA ASN A 54 -1.45 -8.55 -9.86
C ASN A 54 -0.19 -7.73 -10.18
N GLY A 55 0.98 -8.32 -9.94
CA GLY A 55 2.26 -7.66 -10.17
C GLY A 55 2.58 -7.41 -11.65
N LYS A 56 1.86 -8.02 -12.59
CA LYS A 56 2.01 -7.71 -14.02
C LYS A 56 1.36 -6.39 -14.43
N THR A 57 0.31 -5.97 -13.72
CA THR A 57 -0.54 -4.82 -14.12
C THR A 57 -0.57 -3.70 -13.09
N ALA A 58 -0.14 -3.95 -11.86
CA ALA A 58 -0.09 -2.94 -10.83
C ALA A 58 1.14 -2.04 -11.03
N PRO A 59 0.97 -0.73 -11.26
CA PRO A 59 2.09 0.17 -11.55
C PRO A 59 2.89 0.57 -10.31
N LEU A 60 2.30 0.43 -9.11
CA LEU A 60 2.89 0.88 -7.85
C LEU A 60 2.18 0.25 -6.65
N ALA A 61 2.96 -0.08 -5.61
CA ALA A 61 2.48 -0.28 -4.26
C ALA A 61 3.36 0.50 -3.28
N VAL A 62 2.76 1.16 -2.29
CA VAL A 62 3.49 1.95 -1.29
C VAL A 62 3.16 1.43 0.10
N ILE A 63 4.18 1.18 0.92
CA ILE A 63 4.02 0.87 2.34
C ILE A 63 4.61 2.02 3.15
N ASP A 64 3.78 2.67 3.98
CA ASP A 64 4.22 3.77 4.84
C ASP A 64 3.73 3.58 6.28
N ASP A 65 4.32 4.33 7.21
CA ASP A 65 4.01 4.29 8.63
C ASP A 65 2.76 5.11 8.99
N GLY A 66 2.11 5.73 8.01
CA GLY A 66 0.95 6.61 8.20
C GLY A 66 1.27 7.92 8.92
N THR A 67 2.54 8.22 9.22
CA THR A 67 2.92 9.39 10.03
C THR A 67 3.17 10.65 9.21
N VAL A 68 3.41 10.50 7.90
CA VAL A 68 3.70 11.62 7.01
C VAL A 68 2.43 12.00 6.25
N PRO A 69 1.88 13.23 6.44
CA PRO A 69 0.91 13.76 5.50
C PRO A 69 1.58 13.78 4.13
N ARG A 70 0.95 13.21 3.11
CA ARG A 70 1.41 13.38 1.72
C ARG A 70 1.67 14.88 1.55
N PRO A 71 2.80 15.31 0.96
CA PRO A 71 2.98 16.71 0.62
C PRO A 71 1.75 17.12 -0.18
N THR A 72 0.89 17.93 0.44
CA THR A 72 -0.21 18.57 -0.27
C THR A 72 0.47 19.34 -1.40
N GLU A 73 0.04 19.06 -2.62
CA GLU A 73 0.47 19.77 -3.82
C GLU A 73 0.64 21.25 -3.47
N ILE A 74 1.84 21.80 -3.75
CA ILE A 74 2.07 23.23 -3.71
C ILE A 74 1.05 23.80 -4.69
N SER A 75 -0.08 24.30 -4.16
CA SER A 75 -1.00 25.12 -4.93
C SER A 75 -0.16 26.31 -5.35
N GLY A 76 0.29 26.28 -6.61
CA GLY A 76 0.96 27.40 -7.22
C GLY A 76 -0.03 28.54 -7.22
N SER A 77 0.09 29.43 -6.23
CA SER A 77 -0.46 30.76 -6.33
C SER A 77 0.31 31.46 -7.44
N GLN A 78 -0.13 31.28 -8.69
CA GLN A 78 -0.01 32.33 -9.68
C GLN A 78 -0.98 33.42 -9.24
N ASP A 79 -0.46 34.40 -8.53
CA ASP A 79 -1.01 35.76 -8.56
C ASP A 79 0.19 36.64 -8.96
N SER A 80 0.24 37.05 -10.23
CA SER A 80 -0.35 38.28 -10.78
C SER A 80 0.58 39.46 -10.57
#